data_AF-A0A023BUZ3-F1
#
_entry.id   AF-A0A023BUZ3-F1
#
_cell.length_a   1.000
_cell.length_b   1.000
_cell.length_c   1.000
_cell.angle_alpha   90.00
_cell.angle_beta   90.00
_cell.angle_gamma   90.00
#
_symmetry.space_group_name_H-M   'P 1'
#
loop_
_entity.id
_entity.type
_entity.pdbx_description
1 polymer ?
#
loop_
_entity_poly.entity_id
_entity_poly.type
_entity_poly.pdbx_seq_one_letter_code
_entity_poly.pdbx_strand_id
1 'polypeptide(L)'
;MRKFLSLLTILTIVFSCSSDDSTEPQQNEFPTNIAIASQTTAGVGDILTINGNGFLTSETYIVTFTDNEIAKIIEINSNYLKLEVPEKAISGDITLTHNNKTEIIGSILINTTSNVYAYKRNYSDPNNYIKQIIKIDKQTGSETIVTDLDINSTYYESLVFDNSEKNILGIVENSILSVNTETGQSTTINLENSSGIDYQEIVLDDNGNLYAYKRNYADPNNYIKQIVKIDKQTGGETIVADLNINSTYYESLVFDSSEKNILGIVENSILSVNTETGQSTIINLENSSGIDYQEIVLDDNGNLYAYKRNYTDPNNYIKQIIKIDKQTGGETIVADLNISSTYYEDLIFDSSEKNILGIVENSILSVNIETGESITINLENSNDVDYQELVVMN
;
A
#
# COMPACT_ATOMS: atom_id res chain seq x y z
N MET A 1 48.88 38.70 -73.65
CA MET A 1 49.70 38.60 -72.41
C MET A 1 50.15 37.16 -72.26
N ARG A 2 51.45 36.98 -71.98
CA ARG A 2 52.18 35.83 -71.37
C ARG A 2 51.67 34.41 -71.71
N LYS A 3 52.24 33.66 -72.66
CA LYS A 3 53.58 33.01 -72.75
C LYS A 3 53.83 31.86 -71.75
N PHE A 4 54.13 30.68 -72.36
CA PHE A 4 55.14 29.66 -72.00
C PHE A 4 54.84 28.73 -70.80
N LEU A 5 55.22 27.44 -70.74
CA LEU A 5 55.90 26.46 -71.61
C LEU A 5 56.07 25.16 -70.78
N SER A 6 56.11 23.99 -71.42
CA SER A 6 56.80 22.75 -70.97
C SER A 6 56.26 22.01 -69.73
N LEU A 7 56.50 20.72 -69.48
CA LEU A 7 56.94 19.52 -70.19
C LEU A 7 57.16 18.48 -69.04
N LEU A 8 56.80 17.22 -69.28
CA LEU A 8 57.39 16.01 -68.70
C LEU A 8 57.14 15.58 -67.23
N THR A 9 56.70 14.31 -67.11
CA THR A 9 57.34 13.15 -66.45
C THR A 9 56.49 12.42 -65.39
N ILE A 10 56.49 11.10 -65.57
CA ILE A 10 55.89 10.00 -64.79
C ILE A 10 56.48 9.91 -63.38
N LEU A 11 55.66 9.58 -62.37
CA LEU A 11 56.08 8.72 -61.27
C LEU A 11 54.90 7.93 -60.68
N THR A 12 54.95 6.61 -60.87
CA THR A 12 54.18 5.59 -60.14
C THR A 12 54.63 5.50 -58.68
N ILE A 13 53.69 5.47 -57.73
CA ILE A 13 53.88 4.83 -56.43
C ILE A 13 52.69 3.91 -56.18
N VAL A 14 53.01 2.64 -55.94
CA VAL A 14 52.13 1.56 -55.51
C VAL A 14 52.36 1.37 -54.02
N PHE A 15 51.29 1.40 -53.23
CA PHE A 15 51.14 0.80 -51.88
C PHE A 15 49.66 0.35 -51.86
N SER A 16 49.27 -0.92 -51.95
CA SER A 16 49.58 -2.13 -51.18
C SER A 16 49.12 -2.10 -49.72
N CYS A 17 48.19 -3.01 -49.40
CA CYS A 17 47.77 -3.52 -48.08
C CYS A 17 47.05 -2.50 -47.18
N SER A 18 45.83 -2.72 -46.68
CA SER A 18 45.30 -3.79 -45.80
C SER A 18 44.36 -2.98 -44.87
N SER A 19 43.16 -3.36 -44.50
CA SER A 19 42.56 -4.64 -44.13
C SER A 19 41.05 -4.46 -44.27
N ASP A 20 40.32 -5.55 -44.50
CA ASP A 20 38.88 -5.59 -44.23
C ASP A 20 38.60 -5.08 -42.82
N ASP A 21 37.87 -3.97 -42.73
CA ASP A 21 37.12 -3.59 -41.54
C ASP A 21 35.65 -3.57 -41.96
N SER A 22 35.10 -4.76 -42.18
CA SER A 22 33.66 -4.95 -42.22
C SER A 22 33.16 -4.90 -40.77
N THR A 23 32.91 -3.70 -40.26
CA THR A 23 31.92 -3.54 -39.20
C THR A 23 30.55 -3.72 -39.85
N GLU A 24 30.08 -4.97 -39.93
CA GLU A 24 28.64 -5.19 -40.08
C GLU A 24 27.97 -4.45 -38.91
N PRO A 25 26.97 -3.58 -39.17
CA PRO A 25 26.20 -3.00 -38.08
C PRO A 25 25.53 -4.16 -37.36
N GLN A 26 25.83 -4.36 -36.07
CA GLN A 26 25.11 -5.32 -35.25
C GLN A 26 23.62 -5.03 -35.40
N GLN A 27 22.92 -5.95 -36.04
CA GLN A 27 21.49 -5.85 -36.26
C GLN A 27 20.83 -5.87 -34.88
N ASN A 28 20.12 -4.79 -34.57
CA ASN A 28 19.52 -4.52 -33.26
C ASN A 28 18.26 -5.39 -33.06
N GLU A 29 18.43 -6.70 -33.14
CA GLU A 29 17.36 -7.69 -33.09
C GLU A 29 16.87 -7.91 -31.65
N PHE A 30 15.61 -8.33 -31.54
CA PHE A 30 15.06 -8.73 -30.25
C PHE A 30 15.69 -10.07 -29.82
N PRO A 31 16.08 -10.25 -28.54
CA PRO A 31 16.66 -11.50 -28.06
C PRO A 31 15.73 -12.70 -28.32
N THR A 32 16.32 -13.89 -28.49
CA THR A 32 15.58 -15.12 -28.82
C THR A 32 15.71 -16.18 -27.73
N ASN A 33 14.84 -17.20 -27.76
CA ASN A 33 14.80 -18.29 -26.77
C ASN A 33 14.72 -17.79 -25.32
N ILE A 34 13.97 -16.71 -25.12
CA ILE A 34 13.85 -16.08 -23.82
C ILE A 34 12.99 -16.98 -22.92
N ALA A 35 13.49 -17.26 -21.72
CA ALA A 35 12.74 -17.98 -20.69
C ALA A 35 13.23 -17.56 -19.31
N ILE A 36 12.30 -17.42 -18.38
CA ILE A 36 12.62 -17.33 -16.95
C ILE A 36 13.30 -18.66 -16.58
N ALA A 37 14.47 -18.60 -15.93
CA ALA A 37 15.09 -19.81 -15.36
C ALA A 37 14.07 -20.54 -14.47
N SER A 38 14.23 -21.85 -14.26
CA SER A 38 13.24 -22.82 -13.72
C SER A 38 12.49 -22.49 -12.41
N GLN A 39 12.67 -21.30 -11.85
CA GLN A 39 11.91 -20.70 -10.77
C GLN A 39 10.51 -20.32 -11.28
N THR A 40 9.49 -20.99 -10.74
CA THR A 40 8.08 -20.61 -10.95
C THR A 40 7.56 -19.67 -9.86
N THR A 41 8.37 -19.45 -8.82
CA THR A 41 8.05 -18.64 -7.64
C THR A 41 9.26 -17.77 -7.27
N ALA A 42 9.04 -16.52 -6.87
CA ALA A 42 10.08 -15.65 -6.32
C ALA A 42 9.50 -14.70 -5.27
N GLY A 43 10.29 -14.29 -4.29
CA GLY A 43 9.96 -13.20 -3.38
C GLY A 43 10.39 -11.84 -3.91
N VAL A 44 9.84 -10.77 -3.32
CA VAL A 44 10.35 -9.41 -3.51
C VAL A 44 11.84 -9.35 -3.15
N GLY A 45 12.64 -8.67 -3.98
CA GLY A 45 14.10 -8.54 -3.81
C GLY A 45 14.91 -9.76 -4.25
N ASP A 46 14.27 -10.89 -4.60
CA ASP A 46 14.98 -12.04 -5.16
C ASP A 46 15.64 -11.68 -6.50
N ILE A 47 16.74 -12.36 -6.79
CA ILE A 47 17.41 -12.23 -8.09
C ILE A 47 16.88 -13.29 -9.05
N LEU A 48 16.11 -12.83 -10.03
CA LEU A 48 15.67 -13.65 -11.15
C LEU A 48 16.68 -13.64 -12.28
N THR A 49 16.85 -14.80 -12.91
CA THR A 49 17.63 -14.93 -14.14
C THR A 49 16.68 -15.22 -15.30
N ILE A 50 16.69 -14.36 -16.30
CA ILE A 50 16.04 -14.57 -17.60
C ILE A 50 17.12 -15.07 -18.55
N ASN A 51 17.02 -16.31 -19.00
CA ASN A 51 17.89 -16.85 -20.04
C ASN A 51 17.39 -16.42 -21.41
N GLY A 52 18.29 -16.36 -22.39
CA GLY A 52 17.97 -16.08 -23.78
C GLY A 52 19.24 -16.05 -24.61
N ASN A 53 19.15 -15.61 -25.86
CA ASN A 53 20.28 -15.45 -26.77
C ASN A 53 20.24 -14.07 -27.42
N GLY A 54 21.40 -13.41 -27.53
CA GLY A 54 21.54 -12.17 -28.28
C GLY A 54 21.26 -10.90 -27.45
N PHE A 55 21.37 -10.97 -26.13
CA PHE A 55 21.37 -9.76 -25.32
C PHE A 55 22.66 -8.97 -25.55
N LEU A 56 22.55 -7.69 -25.85
CA LEU A 56 23.68 -6.79 -26.08
C LEU A 56 23.99 -6.05 -24.78
N THR A 57 25.21 -6.23 -24.24
CA THR A 57 25.59 -5.65 -22.94
C THR A 57 25.67 -4.12 -22.93
N SER A 58 25.66 -3.49 -24.10
CA SER A 58 25.64 -2.04 -24.29
C SER A 58 24.24 -1.46 -24.43
N GLU A 59 23.21 -2.30 -24.58
CA GLU A 59 21.83 -1.87 -24.82
C GLU A 59 21.02 -1.77 -23.53
N THR A 60 19.88 -1.10 -23.62
CA THR A 60 18.91 -0.98 -22.52
C THR A 60 17.74 -1.93 -22.75
N TYR A 61 17.43 -2.72 -21.72
CA TYR A 61 16.26 -3.58 -21.67
C TYR A 61 15.35 -3.08 -20.57
N ILE A 62 14.03 -3.22 -20.77
CA ILE A 62 13.04 -2.96 -19.73
C ILE A 62 12.33 -4.28 -19.47
N VAL A 63 12.44 -4.79 -18.25
CA VAL A 63 11.67 -5.96 -17.81
C VAL A 63 10.60 -5.47 -16.87
N THR A 64 9.36 -5.89 -17.11
CA THR A 64 8.19 -5.37 -16.43
C THR A 64 7.34 -6.52 -15.92
N PHE A 65 7.00 -6.48 -14.63
CA PHE A 65 6.02 -7.34 -13.99
C PHE A 65 4.61 -6.80 -14.24
N THR A 66 3.58 -7.53 -13.81
CA THR A 66 2.19 -7.08 -13.94
C THR A 66 2.02 -5.71 -13.24
N ASP A 67 1.16 -4.85 -13.78
CA ASP A 67 0.93 -3.43 -13.39
C ASP A 67 2.07 -2.43 -13.66
N ASN A 68 2.89 -2.70 -14.68
CA ASN A 68 3.99 -1.81 -15.12
C ASN A 68 5.14 -1.65 -14.11
N GLU A 69 5.28 -2.58 -13.17
CA GLU A 69 6.38 -2.57 -12.20
C GLU A 69 7.70 -2.97 -12.88
N ILE A 70 8.59 -1.99 -13.05
CA ILE A 70 9.85 -2.15 -13.77
C ILE A 70 10.92 -2.75 -12.85
N ALA A 71 11.46 -3.88 -13.27
CA ALA A 71 12.55 -4.53 -12.57
C ALA A 71 13.88 -3.80 -12.75
N LYS A 72 14.69 -3.81 -11.70
CA LYS A 72 16.08 -3.34 -11.79
C LYS A 72 16.96 -4.44 -12.37
N ILE A 73 17.49 -4.23 -13.58
CA ILE A 73 18.46 -5.13 -14.19
C ILE A 73 19.81 -4.93 -13.50
N ILE A 74 20.30 -5.98 -12.85
CA ILE A 74 21.58 -5.96 -12.12
C ILE A 74 22.75 -6.44 -12.98
N GLU A 75 22.49 -7.26 -14.01
CA GLU A 75 23.52 -7.83 -14.87
C GLU A 75 22.95 -8.13 -16.25
N ILE A 76 23.71 -7.77 -17.29
CA ILE A 76 23.43 -8.14 -18.69
C ILE A 76 24.59 -8.97 -19.19
N ASN A 77 24.28 -10.14 -19.76
CA ASN A 77 25.20 -11.00 -20.47
C ASN A 77 24.58 -11.40 -21.80
N SER A 78 25.39 -11.73 -22.81
CA SER A 78 24.93 -12.27 -24.10
C SER A 78 23.84 -13.35 -24.04
N ASN A 79 23.79 -14.13 -22.95
CA ASN A 79 22.87 -15.25 -22.80
C ASN A 79 21.86 -15.10 -21.64
N TYR A 80 21.92 -14.01 -20.87
CA TYR A 80 20.98 -13.81 -19.77
C TYR A 80 20.86 -12.35 -19.32
N LEU A 81 19.75 -12.05 -18.67
CA LEU A 81 19.57 -10.92 -17.79
C LEU A 81 19.43 -11.43 -16.35
N LYS A 82 20.06 -10.75 -15.40
CA LYS A 82 19.67 -10.87 -13.99
C LYS A 82 19.00 -9.59 -13.55
N LEU A 83 17.92 -9.74 -12.80
CA LEU A 83 17.15 -8.63 -12.28
C LEU A 83 16.71 -8.90 -10.85
N GLU A 84 16.50 -7.83 -10.12
CA GLU A 84 15.92 -7.81 -8.79
C GLU A 84 14.40 -7.68 -8.92
N VAL A 85 13.64 -8.59 -8.28
CA VAL A 85 12.16 -8.52 -8.25
C VAL A 85 11.74 -7.23 -7.53
N PRO A 86 10.95 -6.35 -8.16
CA PRO A 86 10.57 -5.06 -7.58
C PRO A 86 9.65 -5.21 -6.37
N GLU A 87 9.62 -4.20 -5.50
CA GLU A 87 8.90 -4.23 -4.22
C GLU A 87 7.39 -4.41 -4.36
N LYS A 88 6.81 -3.86 -5.44
CA LYS A 88 5.38 -3.95 -5.75
C LYS A 88 5.07 -5.05 -6.78
N ALA A 89 6.00 -5.96 -7.05
CA ALA A 89 5.76 -7.04 -8.01
C ALA A 89 4.60 -7.92 -7.57
N ILE A 90 3.65 -8.16 -8.46
CA ILE A 90 2.58 -9.14 -8.26
C ILE A 90 2.76 -10.34 -9.18
N SER A 91 2.09 -11.44 -8.84
CA SER A 91 2.07 -12.65 -9.65
C SER A 91 1.45 -12.39 -11.02
N GLY A 92 2.05 -12.93 -12.08
CA GLY A 92 1.51 -12.80 -13.44
C GLY A 92 2.58 -12.87 -14.52
N ASP A 93 2.23 -12.31 -15.69
CA ASP A 93 3.11 -12.26 -16.85
C ASP A 93 4.26 -11.28 -16.62
N ILE A 94 5.45 -11.67 -17.09
CA ILE A 94 6.63 -10.82 -17.19
C ILE A 94 6.83 -10.48 -18.67
N THR A 95 7.03 -9.20 -18.95
CA THR A 95 7.34 -8.71 -20.30
C THR A 95 8.77 -8.20 -20.40
N LEU A 96 9.37 -8.37 -21.57
CA LEU A 96 10.64 -7.77 -21.96
C LEU A 96 10.40 -6.78 -23.08
N THR A 97 10.91 -5.56 -22.93
CA THR A 97 10.90 -4.52 -23.96
C THR A 97 12.33 -4.18 -24.39
N HIS A 98 12.55 -4.18 -25.71
CA HIS A 98 13.81 -3.78 -26.36
C HIS A 98 13.49 -3.16 -27.72
N ASN A 99 14.02 -1.96 -28.01
CA ASN A 99 13.77 -1.21 -29.25
C ASN A 99 12.29 -1.07 -29.64
N ASN A 100 11.44 -0.69 -28.69
CA ASN A 100 9.99 -0.52 -28.88
C ASN A 100 9.24 -1.82 -29.25
N LYS A 101 9.88 -2.98 -29.13
CA LYS A 101 9.22 -4.28 -29.21
C LYS A 101 9.08 -4.84 -27.81
N THR A 102 7.88 -5.30 -27.47
CA THR A 102 7.56 -5.92 -26.18
C THR A 102 7.04 -7.32 -26.40
N GLU A 103 7.56 -8.30 -25.65
CA GLU A 103 7.07 -9.68 -25.66
C GLU A 103 6.86 -10.19 -24.23
N ILE A 104 5.84 -11.03 -24.03
CA ILE A 104 5.67 -11.80 -22.81
C ILE A 104 6.71 -12.93 -22.83
N ILE A 105 7.54 -13.01 -21.81
CA ILE A 105 8.69 -13.91 -21.73
C ILE A 105 8.52 -15.04 -20.70
N GLY A 106 7.39 -15.04 -20.00
CA GLY A 106 7.00 -16.04 -19.03
C GLY A 106 6.04 -15.47 -18.00
N SER A 107 5.66 -16.29 -17.03
CA SER A 107 4.83 -15.92 -15.90
C SER A 107 5.50 -16.39 -14.61
N ILE A 108 5.30 -15.66 -13.52
CA ILE A 108 5.85 -16.03 -12.21
C ILE A 108 4.84 -15.81 -11.09
N LEU A 109 4.91 -16.65 -10.06
CA LEU A 109 4.23 -16.41 -8.79
C LEU A 109 5.15 -15.56 -7.90
N ILE A 110 4.68 -14.40 -7.46
CA ILE A 110 5.38 -13.59 -6.46
C ILE A 110 4.85 -13.96 -5.08
N ASN A 111 5.75 -14.49 -4.24
CA ASN A 111 5.49 -14.70 -2.82
C ASN A 111 5.64 -13.34 -2.13
N THR A 112 4.53 -12.65 -1.91
CA THR A 112 4.50 -11.51 -0.98
C THR A 112 4.44 -12.04 0.44
N THR A 113 5.14 -11.37 1.35
CA THR A 113 5.05 -11.67 2.78
C THR A 113 4.54 -10.41 3.47
N SER A 114 3.39 -10.51 4.11
CA SER A 114 2.90 -9.42 4.94
C SER A 114 3.29 -9.59 6.40
N ASN A 115 3.52 -8.47 7.07
CA ASN A 115 3.66 -8.41 8.51
C ASN A 115 2.48 -7.66 9.09
N VAL A 116 1.81 -8.26 10.07
CA VAL A 116 0.75 -7.62 10.85
C VAL A 116 1.37 -7.13 12.14
N TYR A 117 1.15 -5.86 12.44
CA TYR A 117 1.52 -5.23 13.69
C TYR A 117 0.26 -4.80 14.43
N ALA A 118 0.38 -4.62 15.74
CA ALA A 118 -0.71 -4.09 16.55
C ALA A 118 -0.21 -3.14 17.64
N TYR A 119 -1.06 -2.21 18.02
CA TYR A 119 -0.91 -1.46 19.27
C TYR A 119 -1.54 -2.25 20.42
N LYS A 120 -0.69 -2.71 21.33
CA LYS A 120 -1.05 -3.52 22.50
C LYS A 120 -0.91 -2.70 23.77
N ARG A 121 -1.86 -2.87 24.69
CA ARG A 121 -1.85 -2.28 26.03
C ARG A 121 -1.93 -3.37 27.08
N ASN A 122 -1.23 -3.18 28.19
CA ASN A 122 -1.31 -4.04 29.35
C ASN A 122 -1.47 -3.20 30.62
N TYR A 123 -2.58 -3.45 31.32
CA TYR A 123 -3.08 -2.72 32.48
C TYR A 123 -2.79 -3.39 33.82
N SER A 124 -2.00 -4.46 33.83
CA SER A 124 -1.75 -5.25 35.04
C SER A 124 -1.11 -4.45 36.19
N ASP A 125 -0.39 -3.37 35.88
CA ASP A 125 0.04 -2.36 36.85
C ASP A 125 -0.71 -1.02 36.64
N PRO A 126 -1.64 -0.63 37.52
CA PRO A 126 -2.39 0.62 37.41
C PRO A 126 -1.54 1.90 37.48
N ASN A 127 -0.28 1.80 37.91
CA ASN A 127 0.64 2.93 37.96
C ASN A 127 1.56 3.00 36.74
N ASN A 128 1.59 1.93 35.92
CA ASN A 128 2.51 1.81 34.81
C ASN A 128 1.93 0.88 33.73
N TYR A 129 0.99 1.42 32.97
CA TYR A 129 0.44 0.71 31.81
C TYR A 129 1.53 0.53 30.74
N ILE A 130 1.78 -0.71 30.38
CA ILE A 130 2.69 -1.05 29.29
C ILE A 130 1.94 -0.81 27.98
N LYS A 131 2.60 -0.12 27.05
CA LYS A 131 2.07 0.25 25.74
C LYS A 131 3.10 -0.16 24.72
N GLN A 132 2.71 -0.95 23.73
CA GLN A 132 3.66 -1.64 22.86
C GLN A 132 3.20 -1.61 21.42
N ILE A 133 4.18 -1.56 20.52
CA ILE A 133 4.00 -2.07 19.18
C ILE A 133 4.52 -3.50 19.16
N ILE A 134 3.67 -4.41 18.71
CA ILE A 134 3.99 -5.81 18.55
C ILE A 134 3.85 -6.21 17.08
N LYS A 135 4.58 -7.24 16.68
CA LYS A 135 4.38 -7.98 15.45
C LYS A 135 3.67 -9.30 15.78
N ILE A 136 2.66 -9.66 14.99
CA ILE A 136 1.82 -10.84 15.20
C ILE A 136 2.11 -11.89 14.12
N ASP A 137 2.31 -13.12 14.56
CA ASP A 137 2.31 -14.28 13.69
C ASP A 137 0.86 -14.66 13.35
N LYS A 138 0.46 -14.47 12.08
CA LYS A 138 -0.91 -14.68 11.61
C LYS A 138 -1.42 -16.13 11.71
N GLN A 139 -0.54 -17.11 11.92
CA GLN A 139 -0.93 -18.52 12.01
C GLN A 139 -1.17 -18.96 13.45
N THR A 140 -0.37 -18.43 14.36
CA THR A 140 -0.31 -18.89 15.75
C THR A 140 -0.81 -17.85 16.76
N GLY A 141 -0.90 -16.57 16.36
CA GLY A 141 -1.17 -15.45 17.26
C GLY A 141 0.03 -15.08 18.15
N SER A 142 1.20 -15.70 17.93
CA SER A 142 2.40 -15.42 18.71
C SER A 142 2.89 -13.98 18.47
N GLU A 143 3.37 -13.33 19.52
CA GLU A 143 3.75 -11.93 19.48
C GLU A 143 5.26 -11.74 19.61
N THR A 144 5.78 -10.77 18.86
CA THR A 144 7.15 -10.25 19.04
C THR A 144 7.08 -8.76 19.33
N ILE A 145 7.63 -8.32 20.45
CA ILE A 145 7.69 -6.89 20.80
C ILE A 145 8.61 -6.18 19.80
N VAL A 146 8.10 -5.14 19.14
CA VAL A 146 8.88 -4.20 18.34
C VAL A 146 9.48 -3.14 19.25
N THR A 147 8.64 -2.51 20.08
CA THR A 147 9.09 -1.48 21.02
C THR A 147 8.08 -1.25 22.16
N ASP A 148 8.58 -0.80 23.30
CA ASP A 148 7.78 -0.23 24.39
C ASP A 148 7.63 1.29 24.15
N LEU A 149 6.40 1.79 24.19
CA LEU A 149 6.08 3.19 23.93
C LEU A 149 6.02 4.00 25.23
N ASP A 150 6.89 5.02 25.31
CA ASP A 150 6.86 6.04 26.35
C ASP A 150 6.01 7.25 25.92
N ILE A 151 4.71 7.02 25.82
CA ILE A 151 3.71 8.06 25.55
C ILE A 151 2.85 8.31 26.79
N ASN A 152 2.35 9.53 26.99
CA ASN A 152 1.45 9.83 28.12
C ASN A 152 -0.01 9.46 27.83
N SER A 153 -0.38 9.39 26.55
CA SER A 153 -1.70 8.93 26.11
C SER A 153 -1.89 7.43 26.37
N THR A 154 -3.14 7.03 26.54
CA THR A 154 -3.59 5.63 26.46
C THR A 154 -3.93 5.21 25.04
N TYR A 155 -4.07 6.15 24.13
CA TYR A 155 -4.52 5.94 22.76
C TYR A 155 -3.39 6.25 21.78
N TYR A 156 -3.24 5.36 20.81
CA TYR A 156 -2.42 5.52 19.62
C TYR A 156 -3.29 5.00 18.48
N GLU A 157 -3.98 5.91 17.79
CA GLU A 157 -5.16 5.62 16.95
C GLU A 157 -4.85 5.79 15.46
N SER A 158 -5.67 5.15 14.62
CA SER A 158 -5.65 5.27 13.16
C SER A 158 -4.26 4.94 12.58
N LEU A 159 -3.82 3.70 12.77
CA LEU A 159 -2.46 3.31 12.36
C LEU A 159 -2.33 3.10 10.86
N VAL A 160 -1.25 3.63 10.28
CA VAL A 160 -0.90 3.44 8.86
C VAL A 160 0.57 3.07 8.70
N PHE A 161 0.88 2.23 7.71
CA PHE A 161 2.26 1.81 7.44
C PHE A 161 2.89 2.65 6.33
N ASP A 162 3.95 3.38 6.65
CA ASP A 162 4.81 4.01 5.67
C ASP A 162 5.87 3.02 5.17
N ASN A 163 5.62 2.47 3.98
CA ASN A 163 6.51 1.48 3.40
C ASN A 163 7.90 2.04 3.03
N SER A 164 8.00 3.34 2.74
CA SER A 164 9.26 3.96 2.32
C SER A 164 10.24 4.14 3.48
N GLU A 165 9.71 4.40 4.67
CA GLU A 165 10.51 4.59 5.90
C GLU A 165 10.45 3.39 6.84
N LYS A 166 9.65 2.36 6.52
CA LYS A 166 9.35 1.18 7.34
C LYS A 166 8.80 1.57 8.72
N ASN A 167 8.00 2.63 8.75
CA ASN A 167 7.46 3.24 9.95
C ASN A 167 5.96 2.95 10.08
N ILE A 168 5.50 2.70 11.29
CA ILE A 168 4.08 2.81 11.65
C ILE A 168 3.85 4.24 12.11
N LEU A 169 2.88 4.92 11.48
CA LEU A 169 2.42 6.24 11.88
C LEU A 169 1.05 6.10 12.54
N GLY A 170 0.74 6.97 13.49
CA GLY A 170 -0.58 7.04 14.11
C GLY A 170 -0.75 8.32 14.92
N ILE A 171 -1.98 8.58 15.35
CA ILE A 171 -2.32 9.76 16.13
C ILE A 171 -2.12 9.48 17.61
N VAL A 172 -1.38 10.36 18.29
CA VAL A 172 -1.29 10.39 19.76
C VAL A 172 -1.57 11.82 20.21
N GLU A 173 -2.72 12.04 20.83
CA GLU A 173 -3.21 13.39 21.18
C GLU A 173 -3.27 14.28 19.92
N ASN A 174 -2.58 15.43 19.90
CA ASN A 174 -2.46 16.31 18.73
C ASN A 174 -1.09 16.17 18.05
N SER A 175 -0.60 14.95 17.94
CA SER A 175 0.69 14.63 17.33
C SER A 175 0.62 13.35 16.51
N ILE A 176 1.53 13.21 15.54
CA ILE A 176 1.80 11.93 14.88
C ILE A 176 3.00 11.29 15.57
N LEU A 177 2.79 10.10 16.13
CA LEU A 177 3.88 9.24 16.55
C LEU A 177 4.30 8.39 15.33
N SER A 178 5.60 8.30 15.09
CA SER A 178 6.20 7.44 14.08
C SER A 178 7.09 6.42 14.78
N VAL A 179 6.95 5.14 14.44
CA VAL A 179 7.71 4.04 15.03
C VAL A 179 8.34 3.21 13.92
N ASN A 180 9.67 3.18 13.86
CA ASN A 180 10.39 2.36 12.90
C ASN A 180 10.35 0.89 13.31
N THR A 181 9.83 0.04 12.44
CA THR A 181 9.57 -1.37 12.77
C THR A 181 10.82 -2.26 12.79
N GLU A 182 11.92 -1.80 12.20
CA GLU A 182 13.19 -2.53 12.18
C GLU A 182 14.07 -2.22 13.40
N THR A 183 14.02 -0.96 13.86
CA THR A 183 14.90 -0.45 14.93
C THR A 183 14.19 -0.24 16.26
N GLY A 184 12.85 -0.17 16.26
CA GLY A 184 12.02 0.17 17.41
C GLY A 184 12.11 1.64 17.84
N GLN A 185 12.84 2.48 17.09
CA GLN A 185 12.98 3.91 17.39
C GLN A 185 11.69 4.65 17.06
N SER A 186 11.32 5.60 17.93
CA SER A 186 10.14 6.44 17.74
C SER A 186 10.47 7.92 17.67
N THR A 187 9.71 8.65 16.86
CA THR A 187 9.74 10.12 16.78
C THR A 187 8.32 10.67 16.86
N THR A 188 8.18 11.91 17.33
CA THR A 188 6.88 12.58 17.44
C THR A 188 6.89 13.87 16.64
N ILE A 189 5.85 14.04 15.83
CA ILE A 189 5.61 15.22 14.99
C ILE A 189 4.41 15.94 15.60
N ASN A 190 4.61 17.15 16.10
CA ASN A 190 3.52 17.92 16.69
C ASN A 190 2.64 18.54 15.59
N LEU A 191 1.33 18.38 15.71
CA LEU A 191 0.35 19.03 14.83
C LEU A 191 -0.10 20.38 15.42
N GLU A 192 -1.01 21.06 14.72
CA GLU A 192 -1.62 22.27 15.27
C GLU A 192 -2.37 21.93 16.56
N ASN A 193 -1.95 22.55 17.67
CA ASN A 193 -2.53 22.30 18.99
C ASN A 193 -3.21 23.57 19.53
N SER A 194 -4.17 24.08 18.77
CA SER A 194 -5.03 25.19 19.18
C SER A 194 -6.29 24.64 19.88
N SER A 195 -6.86 25.41 20.81
CA SER A 195 -8.12 25.02 21.46
C SER A 195 -9.24 24.88 20.43
N GLY A 196 -9.93 23.74 20.46
CA GLY A 196 -11.00 23.45 19.53
C GLY A 196 -10.55 22.79 18.23
N ILE A 197 -9.31 22.32 18.14
CA ILE A 197 -8.79 21.57 16.99
C ILE A 197 -8.40 20.16 17.41
N ASP A 198 -8.81 19.18 16.61
CA ASP A 198 -8.37 17.80 16.70
C ASP A 198 -8.23 17.14 15.32
N TYR A 199 -7.58 15.98 15.35
CA TYR A 199 -7.37 15.08 14.23
C TYR A 199 -7.85 13.69 14.64
N GLN A 200 -8.61 12.99 13.80
CA GLN A 200 -9.20 11.70 14.16
C GLN A 200 -8.73 10.53 13.33
N GLU A 201 -8.49 10.75 12.04
CA GLU A 201 -8.14 9.68 11.12
C GLU A 201 -6.98 10.12 10.24
N ILE A 202 -6.10 9.18 9.90
CA ILE A 202 -5.04 9.37 8.93
C ILE A 202 -5.05 8.30 7.85
N VAL A 203 -4.47 8.65 6.69
CA VAL A 203 -4.28 7.72 5.58
C VAL A 203 -3.03 8.12 4.79
N LEU A 204 -2.34 7.12 4.23
CA LEU A 204 -1.22 7.33 3.31
C LEU A 204 -1.66 7.08 1.86
N ASP A 205 -1.15 7.89 0.93
CA ASP A 205 -1.21 7.56 -0.50
C ASP A 205 -0.05 6.67 -0.95
N ASP A 206 -0.08 6.25 -2.22
CA ASP A 206 0.95 5.41 -2.85
C ASP A 206 2.37 5.99 -2.79
N ASN A 207 2.49 7.31 -2.61
CA ASN A 207 3.74 8.07 -2.56
C ASN A 207 4.18 8.36 -1.12
N GLY A 208 3.47 7.83 -0.11
CA GLY A 208 3.74 8.07 1.30
C GLY A 208 3.38 9.47 1.78
N ASN A 209 2.51 10.19 1.06
CA ASN A 209 1.94 11.45 1.55
C ASN A 209 0.89 11.15 2.61
N LEU A 210 1.04 11.79 3.78
CA LEU A 210 0.12 11.64 4.90
C LEU A 210 -1.03 12.64 4.78
N TYR A 211 -2.25 12.13 4.91
CA TYR A 211 -3.47 12.92 4.98
C TYR A 211 -4.17 12.67 6.30
N ALA A 212 -4.94 13.65 6.77
CA ALA A 212 -5.72 13.54 7.99
C ALA A 212 -7.10 14.18 7.86
N TYR A 213 -8.08 13.63 8.57
CA TYR A 213 -9.33 14.31 8.87
C TYR A 213 -9.13 15.26 10.05
N LYS A 214 -9.21 16.56 9.76
CA LYS A 214 -9.09 17.65 10.73
C LYS A 214 -10.44 18.26 11.04
N ARG A 215 -10.69 18.56 12.32
CA ARG A 215 -11.85 19.34 12.74
C ARG A 215 -11.42 20.58 13.49
N ASN A 216 -12.16 21.65 13.28
CA ASN A 216 -12.12 22.84 14.11
C ASN A 216 -13.53 23.17 14.60
N TYR A 217 -13.74 22.93 15.88
CA TYR A 217 -15.00 23.14 16.59
C TYR A 217 -14.97 24.36 17.52
N ALA A 218 -14.05 25.31 17.27
CA ALA A 218 -13.95 26.56 18.03
C ALA A 218 -15.22 27.42 17.92
N ASP A 219 -15.98 27.32 16.82
CA ASP A 219 -17.35 27.86 16.69
C ASP A 219 -18.40 26.73 16.74
N PRO A 220 -19.15 26.58 17.85
CA PRO A 220 -20.24 25.61 18.00
C PRO A 220 -21.30 25.62 16.90
N ASN A 221 -21.44 26.70 16.14
CA ASN A 221 -22.44 26.81 15.07
C ASN A 221 -21.85 26.55 13.68
N ASN A 222 -20.52 26.43 13.58
CA ASN A 222 -19.82 26.31 12.31
C ASN A 222 -18.53 25.49 12.48
N TYR A 223 -18.69 24.17 12.65
CA TYR A 223 -17.55 23.26 12.67
C TYR A 223 -16.93 23.16 11.29
N ILE A 224 -15.67 23.57 11.19
CA ILE A 224 -14.86 23.39 10.00
C ILE A 224 -14.36 21.95 10.02
N LYS A 225 -14.52 21.26 8.90
CA LYS A 225 -14.17 19.85 8.71
C LYS A 225 -13.38 19.76 7.43
N GLN A 226 -12.18 19.22 7.49
CA GLN A 226 -11.23 19.29 6.40
C GLN A 226 -10.50 17.98 6.21
N ILE A 227 -10.14 17.69 4.96
CA ILE A 227 -8.98 16.84 4.68
C ILE A 227 -7.77 17.75 4.52
N VAL A 228 -6.72 17.44 5.26
CA VAL A 228 -5.44 18.13 5.17
C VAL A 228 -4.34 17.15 4.81
N LYS A 229 -3.34 17.62 4.07
CA LYS A 229 -2.08 16.92 3.84
C LYS A 229 -1.07 17.39 4.88
N ILE A 230 -0.44 16.46 5.59
CA ILE A 230 0.52 16.71 6.67
C ILE A 230 1.95 16.51 6.15
N ASP A 231 2.82 17.46 6.44
CA ASP A 231 4.26 17.31 6.31
C ASP A 231 4.81 16.48 7.48
N LYS A 232 5.28 15.27 7.17
CA LYS A 232 5.76 14.28 8.16
C LYS A 232 7.03 14.71 8.91
N GLN A 233 7.66 15.83 8.57
CA GLN A 233 8.87 16.33 9.27
C GLN A 233 8.54 17.48 10.22
N THR A 234 7.62 18.34 9.81
CA THR A 234 7.35 19.61 10.48
C THR A 234 5.99 19.67 11.16
N GLY A 235 5.05 18.79 10.78
CA GLY A 235 3.65 18.86 11.19
C GLY A 235 2.86 19.99 10.52
N GLY A 236 3.49 20.73 9.59
CA GLY A 236 2.79 21.72 8.79
C GLY A 236 1.75 21.06 7.89
N GLU A 237 0.64 21.76 7.65
CA GLU A 237 -0.49 21.21 6.89
C GLU A 237 -0.85 22.06 5.67
N THR A 238 -1.44 21.42 4.66
CA THR A 238 -2.08 22.06 3.52
C THR A 238 -3.49 21.54 3.37
N ILE A 239 -4.48 22.43 3.28
CA ILE A 239 -5.88 22.05 3.07
C ILE A 239 -6.03 21.42 1.68
N VAL A 240 -6.61 20.22 1.65
CA VAL A 240 -6.97 19.49 0.44
C VAL A 240 -8.44 19.74 0.10
N ALA A 241 -9.33 19.64 1.09
CA ALA A 241 -10.76 19.84 0.90
C ALA A 241 -11.43 20.39 2.16
N ASP A 242 -12.39 21.30 1.96
CA ASP A 242 -13.39 21.66 2.97
C ASP A 242 -14.62 20.73 2.81
N LEU A 243 -15.02 20.07 3.89
CA LEU A 243 -16.07 19.07 3.89
C LEU A 243 -17.40 19.65 4.37
N ASN A 244 -18.37 19.72 3.46
CA ASN A 244 -19.73 20.13 3.78
C ASN A 244 -20.63 18.92 4.10
N ILE A 245 -20.31 18.25 5.21
CA ILE A 245 -21.08 17.12 5.75
C ILE A 245 -21.82 17.54 7.03
N ASN A 246 -22.96 16.91 7.33
CA ASN A 246 -23.71 17.21 8.56
C ASN A 246 -23.15 16.47 9.79
N SER A 247 -22.45 15.37 9.58
CA SER A 247 -21.74 14.63 10.63
C SER A 247 -20.49 15.36 11.12
N THR A 248 -20.08 15.03 12.34
CA THR A 248 -18.77 15.37 12.92
C THR A 248 -17.75 14.24 12.82
N TYR A 249 -18.18 13.09 12.31
CA TYR A 249 -17.40 11.87 12.16
C TYR A 249 -17.18 11.62 10.68
N TYR A 250 -15.92 11.32 10.35
CA TYR A 250 -15.48 10.79 9.07
C TYR A 250 -14.43 9.74 9.39
N GLU A 251 -14.87 8.49 9.45
CA GLU A 251 -14.18 7.38 10.12
C GLU A 251 -13.62 6.38 9.09
N SER A 252 -12.64 5.58 9.51
CA SER A 252 -12.09 4.45 8.74
C SER A 252 -11.58 4.89 7.36
N LEU A 253 -10.58 5.79 7.34
CA LEU A 253 -10.09 6.36 6.09
C LEU A 253 -9.22 5.38 5.31
N VAL A 254 -9.50 5.23 4.01
CA VAL A 254 -8.72 4.41 3.09
C VAL A 254 -8.40 5.17 1.80
N PHE A 255 -7.26 4.87 1.19
CA PHE A 255 -6.83 5.54 -0.05
C PHE A 255 -7.06 4.65 -1.27
N ASP A 256 -7.85 5.16 -2.20
CA ASP A 256 -8.06 4.56 -3.51
C ASP A 256 -7.04 5.09 -4.52
N SER A 257 -6.02 4.26 -4.77
CA SER A 257 -4.92 4.54 -5.69
C SER A 257 -5.37 4.74 -7.13
N SER A 258 -6.47 4.12 -7.56
CA SER A 258 -6.94 4.16 -8.94
C SER A 258 -7.61 5.50 -9.28
N GLU A 259 -8.35 6.07 -8.33
CA GLU A 259 -9.08 7.33 -8.49
C GLU A 259 -8.42 8.51 -7.78
N LYS A 260 -7.34 8.27 -7.03
CA LYS A 260 -6.65 9.25 -6.17
C LYS A 260 -7.61 9.88 -5.16
N ASN A 261 -8.46 9.04 -4.57
CA ASN A 261 -9.50 9.45 -3.65
C ASN A 261 -9.19 8.93 -2.24
N ILE A 262 -9.49 9.73 -1.22
CA ILE A 262 -9.65 9.26 0.15
C ILE A 262 -11.12 8.92 0.35
N LEU A 263 -11.39 7.69 0.75
CA LEU A 263 -12.72 7.21 1.11
C LEU A 263 -12.82 7.10 2.64
N GLY A 264 -14.02 7.22 3.17
CA GLY A 264 -14.32 6.98 4.58
C GLY A 264 -15.82 6.96 4.84
N ILE A 265 -16.20 6.53 6.03
CA ILE A 265 -17.59 6.42 6.43
C ILE A 265 -18.07 7.75 7.01
N VAL A 266 -19.22 8.22 6.54
CA VAL A 266 -19.96 9.35 7.12
C VAL A 266 -21.41 8.94 7.25
N GLU A 267 -21.87 8.70 8.48
CA GLU A 267 -23.20 8.12 8.74
C GLU A 267 -23.35 6.78 7.97
N ASN A 268 -24.46 6.56 7.25
CA ASN A 268 -24.65 5.39 6.37
C ASN A 268 -24.25 5.70 4.92
N SER A 269 -23.08 6.30 4.71
CA SER A 269 -22.59 6.68 3.39
C SER A 269 -21.07 6.64 3.33
N ILE A 270 -20.54 6.49 2.12
CA ILE A 270 -19.12 6.68 1.86
C ILE A 270 -18.91 8.08 1.29
N LEU A 271 -18.13 8.90 1.98
CA LEU A 271 -17.62 10.14 1.43
C LEU A 271 -16.33 9.82 0.68
N SER A 272 -16.21 10.32 -0.54
CA SER A 272 -15.01 10.21 -1.37
C SER A 272 -14.48 11.61 -1.65
N VAL A 273 -13.18 11.83 -1.42
CA VAL A 273 -12.49 13.11 -1.61
C VAL A 273 -11.29 12.93 -2.51
N ASN A 274 -11.31 13.57 -3.68
CA ASN A 274 -10.18 13.54 -4.60
C ASN A 274 -9.03 14.41 -4.10
N THR A 275 -7.84 13.82 -3.93
CA THR A 275 -6.70 14.49 -3.28
C THR A 275 -6.02 15.53 -4.17
N GLU A 276 -6.25 15.50 -5.47
CA GLU A 276 -5.67 16.46 -6.43
C GLU A 276 -6.56 17.69 -6.63
N THR A 277 -7.88 17.50 -6.60
CA THR A 277 -8.87 18.55 -6.91
C THR A 277 -9.61 19.07 -5.69
N GLY A 278 -9.60 18.34 -4.57
CA GLY A 278 -10.39 18.63 -3.38
C GLY A 278 -11.89 18.38 -3.55
N GLN A 279 -12.33 17.87 -4.71
CA GLN A 279 -13.75 17.58 -4.95
C GLN A 279 -14.21 16.40 -4.14
N SER A 280 -15.41 16.50 -3.57
CA SER A 280 -16.03 15.44 -2.79
C SER A 280 -17.32 14.92 -3.42
N THR A 281 -17.56 13.63 -3.25
CA THR A 281 -18.78 12.93 -3.67
C THR A 281 -19.27 12.03 -2.55
N ILE A 282 -20.58 11.77 -2.50
CA ILE A 282 -21.21 10.91 -1.51
C ILE A 282 -21.84 9.72 -2.21
N ILE A 283 -21.50 8.52 -1.74
CA ILE A 283 -22.07 7.25 -2.16
C ILE A 283 -23.01 6.81 -1.03
N ASN A 284 -24.32 6.80 -1.30
CA ASN A 284 -25.30 6.41 -0.29
C ASN A 284 -25.33 4.88 -0.17
N LEU A 285 -25.25 4.36 1.05
CA LEU A 285 -25.41 2.94 1.35
C LEU A 285 -26.86 2.64 1.73
N GLU A 286 -27.16 1.36 2.03
CA GLU A 286 -28.48 1.00 2.56
C GLU A 286 -28.73 1.71 3.89
N ASN A 287 -29.73 2.60 3.92
CA ASN A 287 -30.05 3.40 5.09
C ASN A 287 -31.40 2.99 5.69
N SER A 288 -31.49 1.73 6.12
CA SER A 288 -32.63 1.19 6.85
C SER A 288 -32.37 1.27 8.36
N SER A 289 -33.41 1.54 9.15
CA SER A 289 -33.28 1.45 10.62
C SER A 289 -32.84 0.05 11.02
N GLY A 290 -31.79 -0.05 11.84
CA GLY A 290 -31.23 -1.34 12.21
C GLY A 290 -30.00 -1.77 11.41
N ILE A 291 -29.56 -0.96 10.45
CA ILE A 291 -28.37 -1.23 9.62
C ILE A 291 -27.29 -0.20 9.91
N ASP A 292 -26.05 -0.68 9.98
CA ASP A 292 -24.87 0.11 10.30
C ASP A 292 -23.61 -0.43 9.61
N TYR A 293 -22.68 0.46 9.31
CA TYR A 293 -21.38 0.18 8.69
C TYR A 293 -20.30 0.82 9.56
N GLN A 294 -19.32 0.04 10.01
CA GLN A 294 -18.35 0.55 10.99
C GLN A 294 -16.95 0.73 10.43
N GLU A 295 -16.52 -0.16 9.55
CA GLU A 295 -15.15 -0.19 9.06
C GLU A 295 -15.15 -0.45 7.56
N ILE A 296 -14.20 0.15 6.85
CA ILE A 296 -13.94 -0.11 5.45
C ILE A 296 -12.48 -0.46 5.20
N VAL A 297 -12.25 -1.20 4.12
CA VAL A 297 -10.91 -1.54 3.66
C VAL A 297 -10.89 -1.69 2.14
N LEU A 298 -9.77 -1.38 1.50
CA LEU A 298 -9.54 -1.61 0.07
C LEU A 298 -8.60 -2.82 -0.13
N ASP A 299 -8.89 -3.65 -1.13
CA ASP A 299 -7.89 -4.60 -1.64
C ASP A 299 -6.93 -3.94 -2.65
N ASP A 300 -5.90 -4.69 -3.07
CA ASP A 300 -4.90 -4.22 -4.04
C ASP A 300 -5.50 -3.77 -5.39
N ASN A 301 -6.70 -4.25 -5.72
CA ASN A 301 -7.42 -3.90 -6.95
C ASN A 301 -8.36 -2.69 -6.76
N GLY A 302 -8.34 -2.06 -5.58
CA GLY A 302 -9.21 -0.94 -5.24
C GLY A 302 -10.68 -1.34 -5.03
N ASN A 303 -10.97 -2.62 -4.77
CA ASN A 303 -12.31 -3.03 -4.38
C ASN A 303 -12.57 -2.64 -2.92
N LEU A 304 -13.69 -1.98 -2.67
CA LEU A 304 -14.09 -1.53 -1.34
C LEU A 304 -14.87 -2.61 -0.62
N TYR A 305 -14.46 -2.93 0.60
CA TYR A 305 -15.16 -3.82 1.50
C TYR A 305 -15.55 -3.08 2.78
N ALA A 306 -16.59 -3.58 3.46
CA ALA A 306 -17.04 -3.01 4.73
C ALA A 306 -17.54 -4.08 5.69
N TYR A 307 -17.39 -3.82 6.99
CA TYR A 307 -18.12 -4.55 8.02
C TYR A 307 -19.53 -3.98 8.18
N LYS A 308 -20.53 -4.78 7.80
CA LYS A 308 -21.96 -4.44 7.90
C LYS A 308 -22.60 -5.19 9.05
N ARG A 309 -23.45 -4.49 9.80
CA ARG A 309 -24.31 -5.05 10.86
C ARG A 309 -25.76 -4.81 10.53
N ASN A 310 -26.58 -5.83 10.77
CA ASN A 310 -28.03 -5.74 10.73
C ASN A 310 -28.61 -6.27 12.04
N TYR A 311 -29.13 -5.36 12.85
CA TYR A 311 -29.73 -5.60 14.16
C TYR A 311 -31.26 -5.37 14.15
N THR A 312 -31.89 -5.47 12.98
CA THR A 312 -33.36 -5.38 12.85
C THR A 312 -34.09 -6.48 13.62
N ASP A 313 -33.49 -7.67 13.76
CA ASP A 313 -33.96 -8.72 14.67
C ASP A 313 -33.06 -8.77 15.94
N PRO A 314 -33.57 -8.37 17.12
CA PRO A 314 -32.80 -8.39 18.38
C PRO A 314 -32.35 -9.78 18.82
N ASN A 315 -32.90 -10.85 18.24
CA ASN A 315 -32.51 -12.22 18.56
C ASN A 315 -31.53 -12.81 17.54
N ASN A 316 -31.28 -12.11 16.43
CA ASN A 316 -30.47 -12.61 15.33
C ASN A 316 -29.79 -11.46 14.59
N TYR A 317 -28.71 -10.94 15.19
CA TYR A 317 -27.88 -9.94 14.53
C TYR A 317 -27.06 -10.57 13.42
N ILE A 318 -27.24 -10.06 12.21
CA ILE A 318 -26.45 -10.47 11.04
C ILE A 318 -25.22 -9.57 10.98
N LYS A 319 -24.05 -10.18 10.83
CA LYS A 319 -22.74 -9.53 10.80
C LYS A 319 -22.03 -10.03 9.55
N GLN A 320 -21.58 -9.13 8.69
CA GLN A 320 -21.09 -9.52 7.37
C GLN A 320 -19.89 -8.69 6.95
N ILE A 321 -18.99 -9.31 6.19
CA ILE A 321 -18.15 -8.56 5.26
C ILE A 321 -18.91 -8.48 3.94
N ILE A 322 -19.04 -7.25 3.44
CA ILE A 322 -19.63 -6.97 2.13
C ILE A 322 -18.61 -6.29 1.23
N LYS A 323 -18.78 -6.45 -0.08
CA LYS A 323 -18.13 -5.64 -1.11
C LYS A 323 -19.11 -4.56 -1.56
N ILE A 324 -18.63 -3.32 -1.66
CA ILE A 324 -19.41 -2.13 -2.05
C ILE A 324 -19.00 -1.68 -3.45
N ASP A 325 -19.98 -1.46 -4.30
CA ASP A 325 -19.82 -0.76 -5.57
C ASP A 325 -19.65 0.75 -5.31
N LYS A 326 -18.46 1.28 -5.57
CA LYS A 326 -18.08 2.67 -5.29
C LYS A 326 -18.85 3.72 -6.11
N GLN A 327 -19.66 3.32 -7.09
CA GLN A 327 -20.44 4.27 -7.91
C GLN A 327 -21.91 4.31 -7.47
N THR A 328 -22.44 3.17 -7.05
CA THR A 328 -23.88 2.98 -6.82
C THR A 328 -24.24 2.72 -5.36
N GLY A 329 -23.27 2.32 -4.53
CA GLY A 329 -23.51 1.83 -3.17
C GLY A 329 -24.12 0.41 -3.14
N GLY A 330 -24.19 -0.27 -4.29
CA GLY A 330 -24.66 -1.65 -4.37
C GLY A 330 -23.74 -2.62 -3.61
N GLU A 331 -24.31 -3.64 -2.99
CA GLU A 331 -23.60 -4.52 -2.06
C GLU A 331 -23.60 -5.97 -2.55
N THR A 332 -22.49 -6.67 -2.32
CA THR A 332 -22.38 -8.13 -2.48
C THR A 332 -21.82 -8.73 -1.20
N ILE A 333 -22.49 -9.73 -0.64
CA ILE A 333 -22.01 -10.42 0.56
C ILE A 333 -20.75 -11.22 0.20
N VAL A 334 -19.69 -11.01 0.98
CA VAL A 334 -18.44 -11.78 0.91
C VAL A 334 -18.45 -12.89 1.95
N ALA A 335 -18.82 -12.57 3.19
CA ALA A 335 -18.85 -13.53 4.29
C ALA A 335 -19.94 -13.20 5.31
N ASP A 336 -20.61 -14.25 5.82
CA ASP A 336 -21.42 -14.19 7.04
C ASP A 336 -20.54 -14.51 8.25
N LEU A 337 -20.49 -13.62 9.23
CA LEU A 337 -19.61 -13.72 10.39
C LEU A 337 -20.35 -14.29 11.60
N ASN A 338 -19.86 -15.41 12.12
CA ASN A 338 -20.37 -16.02 13.33
C ASN A 338 -19.50 -15.64 14.54
N ILE A 339 -19.53 -14.36 14.90
CA ILE A 339 -18.79 -13.80 16.06
C ILE A 339 -19.76 -13.40 17.17
N SER A 340 -19.34 -13.58 18.44
CA SER A 340 -20.10 -13.13 19.62
C SER A 340 -20.15 -11.61 19.71
N SER A 341 -18.98 -10.97 19.58
CA SER A 341 -18.82 -9.52 19.65
C SER A 341 -19.67 -8.80 18.62
N THR A 342 -20.26 -7.68 19.01
CA THR A 342 -20.92 -6.76 18.08
C THR A 342 -19.94 -5.99 17.20
N TYR A 343 -18.67 -5.95 17.58
CA TYR A 343 -17.63 -5.15 16.93
C TYR A 343 -16.64 -6.05 16.21
N TYR A 344 -16.24 -5.59 15.03
CA TYR A 344 -15.13 -6.10 14.23
C TYR A 344 -14.38 -4.86 13.78
N GLU A 345 -13.36 -4.50 14.56
CA GLU A 345 -12.74 -3.19 14.56
C GLU A 345 -11.46 -3.22 13.75
N ASP A 346 -11.14 -2.06 13.18
CA ASP A 346 -9.88 -1.78 12.49
C ASP A 346 -9.51 -2.80 11.40
N LEU A 347 -10.25 -2.71 10.29
CA LEU A 347 -10.07 -3.61 9.16
C LEU A 347 -8.84 -3.25 8.35
N ILE A 348 -7.93 -4.22 8.20
CA ILE A 348 -6.76 -4.13 7.33
C ILE A 348 -6.81 -5.23 6.26
N PHE A 349 -6.22 -4.96 5.10
CA PHE A 349 -6.16 -5.94 4.00
C PHE A 349 -4.76 -6.55 3.88
N ASP A 350 -4.68 -7.85 4.08
CA ASP A 350 -3.49 -8.66 3.87
C ASP A 350 -3.43 -9.13 2.41
N SER A 351 -2.59 -8.49 1.62
CA SER A 351 -2.42 -8.76 0.19
C SER A 351 -1.86 -10.16 -0.09
N SER A 352 -1.09 -10.72 0.85
CA SER A 352 -0.37 -11.98 0.68
C SER A 352 -1.29 -13.19 0.76
N GLU A 353 -2.36 -13.10 1.56
CA GLU A 353 -3.34 -14.17 1.75
C GLU A 353 -4.72 -13.82 1.19
N LYS A 354 -4.90 -12.61 0.64
CA LYS A 354 -6.20 -12.07 0.20
C LYS A 354 -7.23 -12.14 1.32
N ASN A 355 -6.81 -11.72 2.51
CA ASN A 355 -7.62 -11.76 3.71
C ASN A 355 -7.88 -10.34 4.21
N ILE A 356 -9.11 -10.09 4.67
CA ILE A 356 -9.42 -8.97 5.55
C ILE A 356 -9.18 -9.43 6.97
N LEU A 357 -8.35 -8.70 7.71
CA LEU A 357 -8.10 -8.92 9.13
C LEU A 357 -8.75 -7.80 9.93
N GLY A 358 -9.14 -8.09 11.16
CA GLY A 358 -9.61 -7.08 12.11
C GLY A 358 -9.70 -7.66 13.52
N ILE A 359 -9.89 -6.79 14.50
CA ILE A 359 -9.93 -7.16 15.91
C ILE A 359 -11.35 -7.56 16.29
N VAL A 360 -11.47 -8.71 16.97
CA VAL A 360 -12.71 -9.19 17.60
C VAL A 360 -12.36 -9.66 19.01
N GLU A 361 -12.69 -8.83 20.01
CA GLU A 361 -12.27 -9.07 21.40
C GLU A 361 -10.74 -9.22 21.46
N ASN A 362 -10.19 -10.23 22.15
CA ASN A 362 -8.75 -10.51 22.21
C ASN A 362 -8.29 -11.48 21.10
N SER A 363 -8.77 -11.27 19.88
CA SER A 363 -8.45 -12.14 18.73
C SER A 363 -8.48 -11.35 17.42
N ILE A 364 -7.81 -11.88 16.41
CA ILE A 364 -7.94 -11.39 15.04
C ILE A 364 -8.86 -12.35 14.28
N LEU A 365 -9.92 -11.82 13.68
CA LEU A 365 -10.69 -12.55 12.69
C LEU A 365 -10.08 -12.27 11.32
N SER A 366 -9.73 -13.34 10.60
CA SER A 366 -9.23 -13.30 9.23
C SER A 366 -10.28 -13.87 8.29
N VAL A 367 -10.68 -13.11 7.27
CA VAL A 367 -11.72 -13.48 6.30
C VAL A 367 -11.14 -13.46 4.90
N ASN A 368 -11.12 -14.59 4.22
CA ASN A 368 -10.67 -14.66 2.84
C ASN A 368 -11.72 -14.08 1.89
N ILE A 369 -11.34 -13.09 1.08
CA ILE A 369 -12.29 -12.36 0.23
C ILE A 369 -12.78 -13.16 -0.97
N GLU A 370 -12.08 -14.24 -1.34
CA GLU A 370 -12.44 -15.08 -2.50
C GLU A 370 -13.37 -16.22 -2.11
N THR A 371 -13.14 -16.82 -0.94
CA THR A 371 -13.92 -17.98 -0.46
C THR A 371 -15.00 -17.61 0.54
N GLY A 372 -14.87 -16.46 1.21
CA GLY A 372 -15.71 -16.06 2.34
C GLY A 372 -15.45 -16.86 3.62
N GLU A 373 -14.45 -17.76 3.62
CA GLU A 373 -14.08 -18.53 4.80
C GLU A 373 -13.36 -17.65 5.83
N SER A 374 -13.65 -17.87 7.10
CA SER A 374 -13.04 -17.12 8.20
C SER A 374 -12.30 -18.02 9.18
N ILE A 375 -11.15 -17.58 9.66
CA ILE A 375 -10.41 -18.19 10.77
C ILE A 375 -10.21 -17.18 11.90
N THR A 376 -10.15 -17.68 13.14
CA THR A 376 -9.86 -16.86 14.31
C THR A 376 -8.44 -17.15 14.79
N ILE A 377 -7.64 -16.10 14.90
CA ILE A 377 -6.28 -16.11 15.42
C ILE A 377 -6.36 -15.59 16.86
N ASN A 378 -6.16 -16.48 17.82
CA ASN A 378 -6.24 -16.10 19.23
C ASN A 378 -4.97 -15.35 19.64
N LEU A 379 -5.13 -14.17 20.24
CA LEU A 379 -4.03 -13.40 20.82
C LEU A 379 -3.88 -13.74 22.32
N GLU A 380 -2.99 -13.02 23.03
CA GLU A 380 -2.88 -13.17 24.48
C GLU A 380 -4.23 -12.88 25.14
N ASN A 381 -4.79 -13.90 25.79
CA ASN A 381 -6.09 -13.80 26.42
C ASN A 381 -5.93 -13.54 27.93
N SER A 382 -5.74 -12.27 28.27
CA SER A 382 -5.71 -11.76 29.65
C SER A 382 -6.70 -10.61 29.80
N ASN A 383 -7.37 -10.51 30.95
CA ASN A 383 -8.31 -9.41 31.23
C ASN A 383 -7.63 -8.04 31.32
N ASP A 384 -6.32 -8.04 31.52
CA ASP A 384 -5.51 -6.82 31.63
C ASP A 384 -4.87 -6.44 30.30
N VAL A 385 -5.11 -7.20 29.23
CA VAL A 385 -4.52 -6.96 27.89
C VAL A 385 -5.60 -6.53 26.92
N ASP A 386 -5.25 -5.58 26.07
CA ASP A 386 -6.12 -5.05 25.04
C ASP A 386 -5.33 -4.72 23.76
N TYR A 387 -5.97 -4.93 22.61
CA TYR A 387 -5.45 -4.62 21.28
C TYR A 387 -6.42 -3.65 20.63
N GLN A 388 -5.94 -2.47 20.24
CA GLN A 388 -6.83 -1.44 19.69
C GLN A 388 -6.71 -1.24 18.20
N GLU A 389 -5.50 -1.37 17.68
CA GLU A 389 -5.19 -1.06 16.30
C GLU A 389 -4.26 -2.12 15.74
N LEU A 390 -4.39 -2.35 14.46
CA LEU A 390 -3.72 -3.22 13.54
C LEU A 390 -3.15 -2.35 12.42
N VAL A 391 -2.05 -2.81 11.87
CA VAL A 391 -1.52 -2.23 10.66
C VAL A 391 -0.76 -3.31 9.91
N VAL A 392 -0.89 -3.32 8.59
CA VAL A 392 -0.24 -4.29 7.73
C VAL A 392 0.86 -3.63 6.91
N MET A 393 2.01 -4.28 6.87
CA MET A 393 3.04 -4.08 5.85
C MET A 393 2.85 -5.19 4.83
N ASN A 394 2.40 -4.84 3.63
CA ASN A 394 2.16 -5.77 2.52
C ASN A 394 3.38 -6.00 1.63
#